data_AF-A0A5K1BZI1-F1
#
_entry.id   AF-A0A5K1BZI1-F1
#
_cell.length_a   1.000
_cell.length_b   1.000
_cell.length_c   1.000
_cell.angle_alpha   90.00
_cell.angle_beta   90.00
_cell.angle_gamma   90.00
#
_symmetry.space_group_name_H-M   'P 1'
#
loop_
_entity.id
_entity.type
_entity.pdbx_description
1 polymer ?
#
loop_
_entity_poly.entity_id
_entity_poly.type
_entity_poly.pdbx_seq_one_letter_code
_entity_poly.pdbx_strand_id
1 'polypeptide(L)' 'YILAFVVFAGFNFVLILFSSLITAWISPAAAGSGIPEVKAYLNGVDTPGVFAPRALFVK' A
#
# COMPACT_ATOMS: atom_id res chain seq x y z
N TYR A 1 11.59 26.89 13.73
CA TYR A 1 11.03 26.52 12.42
C TYR A 1 11.72 25.32 11.78
N ILE A 2 13.03 25.34 11.50
CA ILE A 2 13.73 24.23 10.84
C ILE A 2 13.64 22.92 11.63
N LEU A 3 13.89 22.94 12.95
CA LEU A 3 13.81 21.73 13.79
C LEU A 3 12.42 21.08 13.75
N ALA A 4 11.36 21.87 13.86
CA ALA A 4 9.98 21.38 13.79
C ALA A 4 9.65 20.76 12.42
N PHE A 5 10.14 21.37 11.34
CA PHE A 5 9.99 20.83 9.99
C PHE A 5 10.74 19.50 9.82
N VAL A 6 11.98 19.38 10.31
CA VAL A 6 12.77 18.16 10.23
C VAL A 6 12.14 17.02 11.03
N VAL A 7 11.62 17.32 12.23
CA VAL A 7 10.90 16.33 13.04
C VAL A 7 9.63 15.87 12.32
N PHE A 8 8.84 16.80 11.79
CA PHE A 8 7.63 16.48 11.03
C PHE A 8 7.94 15.63 9.79
N ALA A 9 8.90 16.05 8.96
CA ALA A 9 9.30 15.33 7.76
C ALA A 9 9.91 13.96 8.08
N GLY A 10 10.74 13.85 9.12
CA GLY A 10 11.37 12.61 9.55
C GLY A 10 10.35 11.56 10.01
N PHE A 11 9.35 11.96 10.81
CA PHE A 11 8.29 11.04 11.23
C PHE A 11 7.47 10.52 10.03
N ASN A 12 7.04 11.42 9.14
CA ASN A 12 6.31 11.02 7.94
C ASN A 12 7.15 10.10 7.04
N PHE A 13 8.45 10.40 6.90
CA PHE A 13 9.37 9.58 6.11
C PHE A 13 9.49 8.16 6.67
N VAL A 14 9.69 8.01 7.98
CA VAL A 14 9.80 6.68 8.61
C VAL A 14 8.51 5.88 8.47
N LEU A 15 7.35 6.51 8.66
CA LEU A 15 6.05 5.85 8.52
C LEU A 15 5.80 5.38 7.07
N ILE A 16 6.07 6.24 6.09
CA ILE A 16 5.94 5.89 4.67
C ILE A 16 6.93 4.80 4.27
N LEU A 17 8.19 4.90 4.73
CA LEU A 17 9.23 3.91 4.45
C LEU A 17 8.80 2.54 4.96
N PHE A 18 8.32 2.45 6.20
CA PHE A 18 7.84 1.20 6.80
C PHE A 18 6.64 0.61 6.04
N SER A 19 5.62 1.43 5.76
CA SER A 19 4.45 0.99 4.98
C SER A 19 4.83 0.51 3.57
N SER A 20 5.74 1.22 2.89
CA SER A 20 6.20 0.87 1.55
C SER A 20 6.99 -0.44 1.51
N LEU A 21 7.84 -0.70 2.52
CA LEU A 21 8.62 -1.93 2.64
C LEU A 21 7.72 -3.15 2.85
N ILE A 22 6.75 -3.05 3.76
CA ILE A 22 5.77 -4.11 4.02
C ILE A 22 4.96 -4.40 2.76
N THR A 23 4.48 -3.34 2.08
CA THR A 23 3.70 -3.49 0.84
C THR A 23 4.52 -4.13 -0.26
N ALA A 24 5.77 -3.70 -0.45
CA ALA A 24 6.64 -4.21 -1.51
C ALA A 24 7.02 -5.68 -1.31
N TRP A 25 7.26 -6.12 -0.08
CA TRP A 25 7.79 -7.46 0.19
C TRP A 25 6.72 -8.51 0.51
N ILE A 26 5.59 -8.12 1.10
CA ILE A 26 4.57 -9.08 1.55
C ILE A 26 3.41 -9.17 0.56
N SER A 27 2.96 -8.04 0.00
CA SER A 27 1.82 -8.03 -0.92
C SER A 27 1.92 -6.87 -1.92
N PRO A 28 2.64 -7.02 -3.04
CA PRO A 28 2.70 -5.98 -4.06
C PRO A 28 1.31 -5.66 -4.66
N ALA A 29 0.37 -6.61 -4.62
CA ALA A 29 -1.03 -6.40 -5.02
C ALA A 29 -1.82 -5.48 -4.07
N ALA A 30 -1.27 -5.16 -2.89
CA ALA A 30 -1.84 -4.19 -1.94
C ALA A 30 -1.41 -2.74 -2.28
N ALA A 31 -0.52 -2.52 -3.24
CA ALA A 31 -0.13 -1.18 -3.63
C ALA A 31 -1.31 -0.43 -4.29
N GLY A 32 -1.57 0.80 -3.86
CA GLY A 32 -2.59 1.66 -4.46
C GLY A 32 -4.03 1.36 -4.01
N SER A 33 -5.00 1.96 -4.71
CA SER A 33 -6.38 2.09 -4.23
C SER A 33 -7.20 0.79 -4.26
N GLY A 34 -6.87 -0.19 -5.10
CA GLY A 34 -7.68 -1.41 -5.25
C GLY A 34 -8.95 -1.25 -6.11
N ILE A 35 -9.37 -0.01 -6.43
CA ILE A 35 -10.58 0.24 -7.25
C ILE A 35 -10.43 -0.29 -8.68
N PRO A 36 -9.29 -0.09 -9.39
CA PRO A 36 -9.08 -0.67 -10.71
C PRO A 36 -9.17 -2.20 -10.72
N GLU A 37 -8.64 -2.85 -9.68
CA GLU A 37 -8.59 -4.29 -9.51
C GLU A 37 -9.99 -4.87 -9.27
N VAL A 38 -10.78 -4.25 -8.40
CA VAL A 38 -12.19 -4.63 -8.19
C VAL A 38 -13.00 -4.43 -9.47
N LYS A 39 -12.74 -3.36 -10.23
CA LYS A 39 -13.40 -3.13 -11.52
C LYS A 39 -13.03 -4.20 -12.56
N ALA A 40 -11.75 -4.60 -12.64
CA ALA A 40 -11.29 -5.65 -13.54
C ALA A 40 -11.94 -7.01 -13.19
N TYR A 41 -12.01 -7.34 -11.90
CA TYR A 41 -12.67 -8.54 -11.40
C TYR A 41 -14.17 -8.57 -11.77
N LEU A 42 -14.88 -7.45 -11.60
CA LEU A 42 -16.29 -7.34 -12.00
C LEU A 42 -16.50 -7.41 -13.52
N ASN A 43 -15.49 -7.03 -14.31
CA ASN A 43 -15.48 -7.19 -15.77
C ASN A 43 -15.11 -8.62 -16.22
N GLY A 44 -14.95 -9.57 -15.28
CA GLY A 44 -14.60 -10.96 -15.57
C GLY A 44 -13.10 -11.20 -15.81
N VAL A 45 -12.26 -10.18 -15.61
CA VAL A 45 -10.80 -10.32 -15.65
C VAL A 45 -10.31 -10.68 -14.25
N ASP A 46 -10.06 -11.96 -14.01
CA ASP A 46 -9.58 -12.42 -12.73
C ASP A 46 -8.15 -11.93 -12.48
N THR A 47 -7.99 -11.06 -11.48
CA THR A 47 -6.70 -10.46 -11.16
C THR A 47 -6.07 -11.27 -10.03
N PRO A 48 -5.00 -12.04 -10.30
CA PRO A 48 -4.46 -13.00 -9.34
C PRO A 48 -3.98 -12.29 -8.06
N GLY A 49 -4.53 -12.68 -6.92
CA GLY A 49 -4.09 -12.23 -5.59
C GLY A 49 -4.78 -10.98 -5.02
N VAL A 50 -5.77 -10.39 -5.72
CA VAL A 50 -6.49 -9.18 -5.25
C VAL A 50 -7.27 -9.41 -3.95
N PHE A 51 -7.83 -10.60 -3.77
CA PHE A 51 -8.54 -11.00 -2.54
C PHE A 51 -7.69 -11.86 -1.60
N ALA A 52 -6.37 -11.94 -1.80
CA ALA A 52 -5.53 -12.68 -0.87
C ALA A 52 -5.65 -12.04 0.54
N PRO A 53 -5.87 -12.82 1.61
CA PRO A 53 -5.97 -12.27 2.97
C PRO A 53 -4.69 -11.54 3.40
N ARG A 54 -3.54 -11.85 2.76
CA ARG A 54 -2.27 -11.14 2.92
C ARG A 54 -2.31 -9.71 2.35
N ALA A 55 -3.04 -9.48 1.26
CA ALA A 55 -3.22 -8.14 0.69
C ALA A 55 -4.14 -7.28 1.57
N LEU A 56 -5.15 -7.88 2.21
CA LEU A 56 -6.05 -7.20 3.14
C LEU A 56 -5.33 -6.77 4.44
N PHE A 57 -4.34 -7.54 4.89
CA PHE A 57 -3.60 -7.24 6.12
C PHE A 57 -2.49 -6.19 5.92
N VAL A 58 -2.09 -5.95 4.67
CA VAL A 58 -0.99 -5.06 4.29
C VAL A 58 -1.49 -3.70 3.76
N LYS A 59 -2.73 -3.65 3.25
CA LYS A 59 -3.46 -2.41 2.93
C LYS A 59 -3.91 -1.70 4.19
#